data_AF-A0AAU2X1I0-F1
#
_entry.id   AF-A0AAU2X1I0-F1
#
_cell.length_a   1.000
_cell.length_b   1.000
_cell.length_c   1.000
_cell.angle_alpha   90.00
_cell.angle_beta   90.00
_cell.angle_gamma   90.00
#
_symmetry.space_group_name_H-M   'P 1'
#
loop_
_entity.id
_entity.type
_entity.pdbx_description
1 polymer ?
#
loop_
_entity_poly.entity_id
_entity_poly.type
_entity_poly.pdbx_seq_one_letter_code
_entity_poly.pdbx_strand_id
1 'polypeptide(L)'
;MGDLERPELLPNCEVPARRRQPDDATVQWLIKIADETLDEAVRVDSLTACAARGGAALAAASFIVRTEGPQAEALQRVAALAGVDPLRPSYSAGEFTVGLCYVVGAKGLPHGLRHRATDALVHRALDAGYAEARHLLPRSDWQWLADAVRDGWARLTALSFMDDTTPPIALRMRVARAFAEHGEQSAGHVPDCLTRLVKNQDAASSDRLAVAMAVAQRGPEAGVELLSLLAADPLVQRKHRMQAIELLDTAEPGKALELRARQTRLPSSRSAREQYRLAEDQAKQQAREQGHRQSAKAVTRRLDTEIEAIVEGLRERGSAEDLADELDDHIAEHDWAGVSSDVAGICDLVLDKQVEVSLQILKVLHRVRYGEAASSTSRDAAPNQPVKEDFPRLTREDLVAYARREAELSWCRWKTVVEKHGWANDRLREVDDQAEQAAREVAESVEEKTGDHLREVCNHLVFESWPALVDAAEEGDHAAAKSLLATTRALAHELVSADKLWRASIAEEVTFDPLTLSWPHDFWVTLDEWRRAERRSA
;
A
#
# COMPACT_ATOMS: atom_id res chain seq x y z
N MET A 1 -14.90 19.38 11.38
CA MET A 1 -13.93 19.87 10.38
C MET A 1 -12.64 20.11 11.12
N GLY A 2 -11.60 19.38 10.73
CA GLY A 2 -10.33 19.25 11.45
C GLY A 2 -9.48 20.51 11.40
N ASP A 3 -8.28 20.42 11.99
CA ASP A 3 -7.23 21.43 11.87
C ASP A 3 -7.10 21.87 10.40
N LEU A 4 -7.24 23.17 10.13
CA LEU A 4 -7.00 23.72 8.80
C LEU A 4 -5.53 23.51 8.46
N GLU A 5 -5.26 22.56 7.57
CA GLU A 5 -3.91 22.22 7.15
C GLU A 5 -3.25 23.41 6.45
N ARG A 6 -1.94 23.55 6.64
CA ARG A 6 -1.17 24.59 5.96
C ARG A 6 -1.15 24.29 4.47
N PRO A 7 -1.63 25.19 3.59
CA PRO A 7 -1.63 24.91 2.16
C PRO A 7 -0.21 24.96 1.61
N GLU A 8 0.21 23.88 0.93
CA GLU A 8 1.54 23.81 0.31
C GLU A 8 1.73 24.94 -0.72
N LEU A 9 0.67 25.31 -1.44
CA LEU A 9 0.59 26.45 -2.37
C LEU A 9 -0.58 27.37 -2.01
N LEU A 10 -0.34 28.69 -1.98
CA LEU A 10 -1.41 29.69 -1.86
C LEU A 10 -1.96 30.01 -3.26
N PRO A 11 -3.24 30.41 -3.40
CA PRO A 11 -3.80 30.83 -4.68
C PRO A 11 -2.93 31.90 -5.37
N ASN A 12 -2.57 31.68 -6.63
CA ASN A 12 -1.72 32.55 -7.43
C ASN A 12 -0.30 32.79 -6.82
N CYS A 13 0.20 31.83 -6.04
CA CYS A 13 1.53 31.87 -5.44
C CYS A 13 2.22 30.50 -5.57
N GLU A 14 3.25 30.45 -6.41
CA GLU A 14 4.03 29.22 -6.69
C GLU A 14 5.09 28.92 -5.62
N VAL A 15 5.23 29.78 -4.60
CA VAL A 15 6.24 29.59 -3.54
C VAL A 15 5.73 28.57 -2.53
N PRO A 16 6.43 27.44 -2.30
CA PRO A 16 6.02 26.42 -1.34
C PRO A 16 6.00 26.93 0.10
N ALA A 17 5.11 26.38 0.95
CA ALA A 17 4.93 26.77 2.35
C ALA A 17 6.25 26.87 3.14
N ARG A 18 7.17 25.90 2.96
CA ARG A 18 8.49 25.88 3.61
C ARG A 18 9.41 27.06 3.27
N ARG A 19 9.12 27.83 2.22
CA ARG A 19 9.92 28.98 1.76
C ARG A 19 9.22 30.35 1.94
N ARG A 20 8.05 30.39 2.60
CA ARG A 20 7.30 31.62 2.87
C ARG A 20 7.67 32.32 4.18
N GLN A 21 8.72 31.87 4.85
CA GLN A 21 9.28 32.55 6.01
C GLN A 21 10.45 33.45 5.56
N PRO A 22 10.56 34.66 6.14
CA PRO A 22 11.67 35.55 5.86
C PRO A 22 12.96 34.99 6.46
N ASP A 23 14.09 35.25 5.82
CA ASP A 23 15.40 35.01 6.44
C ASP A 23 15.69 36.08 7.51
N ASP A 24 16.68 35.80 8.38
CA ASP A 24 17.00 36.68 9.51
C ASP A 24 17.36 38.10 9.07
N ALA A 25 18.06 38.24 7.94
CA ALA A 25 18.41 39.55 7.39
C ALA A 25 17.17 40.35 7.01
N THR A 26 16.23 39.73 6.29
CA THR A 26 14.95 40.37 5.92
C THR A 26 14.14 40.73 7.15
N VAL A 27 14.07 39.85 8.15
CA VAL A 27 13.39 40.15 9.43
C VAL A 27 13.98 41.40 10.09
N GLN A 28 15.31 41.49 10.20
CA GLN A 28 15.97 42.63 10.83
C GLN A 28 15.73 43.94 10.07
N TRP A 29 15.74 43.93 8.74
CA TRP A 29 15.42 45.13 7.97
C TRP A 29 13.96 45.56 8.16
N LEU A 30 13.00 44.63 8.11
CA LEU A 30 11.59 44.95 8.33
C LEU A 30 11.35 45.55 9.73
N ILE A 31 11.99 44.98 10.77
CA ILE A 31 11.92 45.51 12.14
C ILE A 31 12.46 46.94 12.18
N LYS A 32 13.64 47.18 11.61
CA LYS A 32 14.24 48.52 11.58
C LYS A 32 13.38 49.53 10.85
N ILE A 33 12.74 49.16 9.73
CA ILE A 33 11.83 50.04 9.00
C ILE A 33 10.64 50.45 9.90
N ALA A 34 10.11 49.52 10.68
CA ALA A 34 8.96 49.74 11.57
C ALA A 34 9.32 50.39 12.92
N ASP A 35 10.60 50.47 13.29
CA ASP A 35 11.05 51.03 14.56
C ASP A 35 11.20 52.56 14.48
N GLU A 36 10.33 53.26 15.18
CA GLU A 36 10.30 54.73 15.20
C GLU A 36 11.38 55.36 16.06
N THR A 37 12.04 54.58 16.91
CA THR A 37 13.12 55.07 17.77
C THR A 37 14.43 55.19 17.00
N LEU A 38 14.51 54.59 15.82
CA LEU A 38 15.69 54.62 14.97
C LEU A 38 15.70 55.86 14.08
N ASP A 39 16.92 56.32 13.80
CA ASP A 39 17.18 57.43 12.89
C ASP A 39 16.64 57.14 11.48
N GLU A 40 16.16 58.19 10.81
CA GLU A 40 15.53 58.11 9.49
C GLU A 40 16.50 57.51 8.46
N ALA A 41 17.78 57.84 8.55
CA ALA A 41 18.82 57.26 7.70
C ALA A 41 18.91 55.73 7.82
N VAL A 42 18.83 55.18 9.04
CA VAL A 42 18.87 53.72 9.27
C VAL A 42 17.64 53.02 8.69
N ARG A 43 16.48 53.69 8.76
CA ARG A 43 15.22 53.19 8.19
C ARG A 43 15.24 53.23 6.67
N VAL A 44 15.78 54.31 6.09
CA VAL A 44 16.02 54.46 4.64
C VAL A 44 16.99 53.40 4.13
N ASP A 45 18.10 53.16 4.81
CA ASP A 45 19.07 52.12 4.44
C ASP A 45 18.44 50.72 4.47
N SER A 46 17.63 50.45 5.50
CA SER A 46 16.93 49.16 5.64
C SER A 46 15.88 48.97 4.53
N LEU A 47 15.14 50.02 4.17
CA LEU A 47 14.20 50.00 3.05
C LEU A 47 14.92 49.83 1.71
N THR A 48 16.06 50.50 1.53
CA THR A 48 16.90 50.37 0.34
C THR A 48 17.47 48.94 0.21
N ALA A 49 17.84 48.31 1.32
CA ALA A 49 18.27 46.91 1.34
C ALA A 49 17.14 45.95 0.92
N CYS A 50 15.92 46.17 1.41
CA CYS A 50 14.73 45.44 0.95
C CYS A 50 14.46 45.65 -0.55
N ALA A 51 14.62 46.89 -1.05
CA ALA A 51 14.45 47.22 -2.46
C ALA A 51 15.51 46.56 -3.36
N ALA A 52 16.78 46.59 -2.94
CA ALA A 52 17.89 45.93 -3.65
C ALA A 52 17.71 44.41 -3.71
N ARG A 53 17.14 43.81 -2.66
CA ARG A 53 16.79 42.38 -2.64
C ARG A 53 15.61 42.05 -3.56
N GLY A 54 14.66 42.98 -3.70
CA GLY A 54 13.49 42.83 -4.57
C GLY A 54 12.48 41.79 -4.10
N GLY A 55 11.54 41.46 -4.99
CA GLY A 55 10.52 40.43 -4.81
C GLY A 55 9.74 40.56 -3.49
N ALA A 56 9.65 39.45 -2.75
CA ALA A 56 8.88 39.37 -1.50
C ALA A 56 9.40 40.29 -0.38
N ALA A 57 10.71 40.57 -0.35
CA ALA A 57 11.31 41.46 0.66
C ALA A 57 10.88 42.91 0.43
N LEU A 58 10.92 43.36 -0.82
CA LEU A 58 10.39 44.68 -1.19
C LEU A 58 8.89 44.74 -0.97
N ALA A 59 8.14 43.71 -1.36
CA ALA A 59 6.69 43.67 -1.14
C ALA A 59 6.29 43.77 0.35
N ALA A 60 7.02 43.10 1.24
CA ALA A 60 6.82 43.21 2.68
C ALA A 60 7.11 44.62 3.20
N ALA A 61 8.22 45.23 2.77
CA ALA A 61 8.58 46.59 3.17
C ALA A 61 7.58 47.63 2.64
N SER A 62 7.13 47.49 1.39
CA SER A 62 6.10 48.33 0.79
C SER A 62 4.76 48.19 1.52
N PHE A 63 4.39 46.99 2.00
CA PHE A 63 3.22 46.81 2.84
C PHE A 63 3.33 47.60 4.16
N ILE A 64 4.46 47.48 4.88
CA ILE A 64 4.69 48.20 6.13
C ILE A 64 4.54 49.71 5.91
N VAL A 65 5.19 50.24 4.89
CA VAL A 65 5.16 51.68 4.59
C VAL A 65 3.76 52.20 4.28
N ARG A 66 2.94 51.38 3.61
CA ARG A 66 1.57 51.73 3.21
C ARG A 66 0.55 51.50 4.31
N THR A 67 0.93 50.86 5.41
CA THR A 67 -0.03 50.50 6.44
C THR A 67 -0.54 51.75 7.13
N GLU A 68 -1.85 51.95 7.10
CA GLU A 68 -2.50 53.07 7.77
C GLU A 68 -2.31 53.00 9.29
N GLY A 69 -2.04 54.15 9.90
CA GLY A 69 -1.86 54.27 11.33
C GLY A 69 -1.14 55.57 11.71
N PRO A 70 -0.84 55.76 13.00
CA PRO A 70 -0.16 56.95 13.51
C PRO A 70 1.20 57.23 12.84
N GLN A 71 1.81 56.19 12.29
CA GLN A 71 3.17 56.17 11.75
C GLN A 71 3.22 56.38 10.22
N ALA A 72 2.05 56.49 9.56
CA ALA A 72 1.94 56.46 8.10
C ALA A 72 2.73 57.59 7.43
N GLU A 73 2.66 58.81 7.96
CA GLU A 73 3.39 59.95 7.38
C GLU A 73 4.91 59.80 7.48
N ALA A 74 5.42 59.28 8.61
CA ALA A 74 6.84 59.07 8.81
C ALA A 74 7.38 57.97 7.88
N LEU A 75 6.64 56.88 7.73
CA LEU A 75 6.99 55.79 6.83
C LEU A 75 6.94 56.22 5.35
N GLN A 76 5.97 57.05 4.96
CA GLN A 76 5.89 57.61 3.61
C GLN A 76 7.08 58.52 3.29
N ARG A 77 7.57 59.31 4.28
CA ARG A 77 8.81 60.10 4.11
C ARG A 77 10.04 59.21 3.92
N VAL A 78 10.21 58.17 4.74
CA VAL A 78 11.29 57.17 4.59
C VAL A 78 11.27 56.55 3.20
N ALA A 79 10.08 56.21 2.68
CA ALA A 79 9.94 55.65 1.34
C ALA A 79 10.30 56.62 0.22
N ALA A 80 9.88 57.88 0.35
CA ALA A 80 10.25 58.93 -0.59
C ALA A 80 11.78 59.15 -0.63
N LEU A 81 12.44 59.17 0.55
CA LEU A 81 13.89 59.32 0.66
C LEU A 81 14.66 58.12 0.11
N ALA A 82 14.14 56.90 0.29
CA ALA A 82 14.71 55.68 -0.28
C ALA A 82 14.48 55.54 -1.80
N GLY A 83 13.70 56.43 -2.42
CA GLY A 83 13.33 56.33 -3.83
C GLY A 83 12.44 55.13 -4.15
N VAL A 84 11.77 54.55 -3.15
CA VAL A 84 10.85 53.42 -3.32
C VAL A 84 9.44 53.99 -3.49
N ASP A 85 8.88 53.88 -4.69
CA ASP A 85 7.49 54.29 -4.95
C ASP A 85 6.51 53.20 -4.45
N PRO A 86 5.77 53.42 -3.35
CA PRO A 86 4.83 52.44 -2.82
C PRO A 86 3.57 52.27 -3.69
N LEU A 87 3.33 53.19 -4.64
CA LEU A 87 2.15 53.21 -5.51
C LEU A 87 2.40 52.51 -6.85
N ARG A 88 3.65 52.35 -7.27
CA ARG A 88 4.04 51.56 -8.46
C ARG A 88 4.75 50.28 -8.04
N PRO A 89 4.03 49.15 -7.91
CA PRO A 89 4.63 47.90 -7.44
C PRO A 89 5.62 47.37 -8.48
N SER A 90 6.86 47.11 -8.05
CA SER A 90 7.88 46.39 -8.84
C SER A 90 7.93 44.90 -8.51
N TYR A 91 6.86 44.37 -7.92
CA TYR A 91 6.70 42.98 -7.50
C TYR A 91 5.37 42.40 -8.01
N SER A 92 5.35 41.10 -8.25
CA SER A 92 4.20 40.33 -8.70
C SER A 92 3.17 40.11 -7.59
N ALA A 93 1.96 39.67 -7.98
CA ALA A 93 0.91 39.30 -7.03
C ALA A 93 1.31 38.12 -6.12
N GLY A 94 2.11 37.18 -6.62
CA GLY A 94 2.65 36.06 -5.84
C GLY A 94 3.71 36.53 -4.83
N GLU A 95 4.65 37.37 -5.26
CA GLU A 95 5.65 37.99 -4.37
C GLU A 95 5.01 38.83 -3.28
N PHE A 96 3.92 39.54 -3.59
CA PHE A 96 3.14 40.28 -2.58
C PHE A 96 2.53 39.35 -1.53
N THR A 97 1.94 38.23 -1.95
CA THR A 97 1.40 37.23 -1.02
C THR A 97 2.51 36.65 -0.11
N VAL A 98 3.71 36.39 -0.64
CA VAL A 98 4.85 35.95 0.18
C VAL A 98 5.35 37.08 1.09
N GLY A 99 5.35 38.33 0.62
CA GLY A 99 5.67 39.50 1.43
C GLY A 99 4.73 39.66 2.63
N LEU A 100 3.43 39.42 2.46
CA LEU A 100 2.49 39.37 3.59
C LEU A 100 2.86 38.26 4.58
N CYS A 101 3.23 37.07 4.11
CA CYS A 101 3.71 35.99 4.97
C CYS A 101 4.95 36.42 5.77
N TYR A 102 5.86 37.19 5.15
CA TYR A 102 7.03 37.72 5.85
C TYR A 102 6.65 38.66 6.97
N VAL A 103 5.72 39.59 6.74
CA VAL A 103 5.24 40.52 7.78
C VAL A 103 4.53 39.77 8.90
N VAL A 104 3.65 38.80 8.60
CA VAL A 104 2.96 38.00 9.63
C VAL A 104 3.96 37.19 10.48
N GLY A 105 4.95 36.56 9.83
CA GLY A 105 5.92 35.67 10.47
C GLY A 105 7.11 36.37 11.16
N ALA A 106 7.37 37.65 10.88
CA ALA A 106 8.50 38.38 11.44
C ALA A 106 8.29 38.70 12.93
N LYS A 107 8.90 37.87 13.79
CA LYS A 107 8.93 38.07 15.24
C LYS A 107 9.69 39.37 15.57
N GLY A 108 9.03 40.31 16.24
CA GLY A 108 9.61 41.61 16.60
C GLY A 108 8.95 42.81 15.89
N LEU A 109 8.18 42.57 14.82
CA LEU A 109 7.32 43.63 14.27
C LEU A 109 6.18 43.98 15.23
N PRO A 110 5.75 45.26 15.26
CA PRO A 110 4.57 45.69 16.00
C PRO A 110 3.36 44.81 15.69
N HIS A 111 2.66 44.36 16.74
CA HIS A 111 1.50 43.49 16.62
C HIS A 111 0.46 44.02 15.62
N GLY A 112 0.17 45.33 15.64
CA GLY A 112 -0.77 45.96 14.70
C GLY A 112 -0.42 45.75 13.23
N LEU A 113 0.86 45.81 12.85
CA LEU A 113 1.31 45.57 11.47
C LEU A 113 1.13 44.10 11.08
N ARG A 114 1.51 43.19 11.98
CA ARG A 114 1.37 41.74 11.77
C ARG A 114 -0.09 41.35 11.61
N HIS A 115 -0.97 41.92 12.42
CA HIS A 115 -2.42 41.68 12.38
C HIS A 115 -3.07 42.23 11.11
N ARG A 116 -2.68 43.42 10.64
CA ARG A 116 -3.12 43.96 9.35
C ARG A 116 -2.62 43.14 8.17
N ALA A 117 -1.40 42.62 8.24
CA ALA A 117 -0.88 41.70 7.22
C ALA A 117 -1.64 40.37 7.22
N THR A 118 -2.01 39.85 8.39
CA THR A 118 -2.87 38.68 8.52
C THR A 118 -4.21 38.92 7.83
N ASP A 119 -4.86 40.05 8.10
CA ASP A 119 -6.15 40.35 7.48
C ASP A 119 -6.05 40.55 5.96
N ALA A 120 -5.01 41.23 5.49
CA ALA A 120 -4.72 41.35 4.06
C ALA A 120 -4.47 39.98 3.39
N LEU A 121 -3.84 39.04 4.10
CA LEU A 121 -3.60 37.68 3.61
C LEU A 121 -4.91 36.89 3.49
N VAL A 122 -5.80 36.99 4.49
CA VAL A 122 -7.15 36.39 4.45
C VAL A 122 -7.99 36.99 3.33
N HIS A 123 -7.97 38.31 3.15
CA HIS A 123 -8.70 38.97 2.06
C HIS A 123 -8.30 38.47 0.67
N ARG A 124 -7.04 38.06 0.48
CA ARG A 124 -6.53 37.59 -0.82
C ARG A 124 -6.81 36.11 -1.08
N ALA A 125 -6.80 35.28 -0.04
CA ALA A 125 -6.79 33.83 -0.19
C ALA A 125 -7.83 33.09 0.68
N LEU A 126 -8.76 33.83 1.31
CA LEU A 126 -9.82 33.32 2.18
C LEU A 126 -9.27 32.31 3.19
N ASP A 127 -9.82 31.10 3.20
CA ASP A 127 -9.46 30.03 4.13
C ASP A 127 -7.99 29.61 4.01
N ALA A 128 -7.41 29.63 2.80
CA ALA A 128 -6.00 29.31 2.60
C ALA A 128 -5.10 30.41 3.20
N GLY A 129 -5.51 31.67 3.11
CA GLY A 129 -4.83 32.80 3.73
C GLY A 129 -4.92 32.75 5.26
N TYR A 130 -6.08 32.40 5.80
CA TYR A 130 -6.27 32.21 7.24
C TYR A 130 -5.42 31.05 7.77
N ALA A 131 -5.40 29.92 7.07
CA ALA A 131 -4.57 28.77 7.44
C ALA A 131 -3.09 29.15 7.49
N GLU A 132 -2.56 29.82 6.47
CA GLU A 132 -1.17 30.29 6.48
C GLU A 132 -0.90 31.27 7.64
N ALA A 133 -1.78 32.26 7.85
CA ALA A 133 -1.63 33.21 8.95
C ALA A 133 -1.62 32.52 10.32
N ARG A 134 -2.47 31.50 10.52
CA ARG A 134 -2.52 30.71 11.75
C ARG A 134 -1.23 29.95 12.03
N HIS A 135 -0.51 29.50 11.00
CA HIS A 135 0.79 28.85 11.16
C HIS A 135 1.92 29.84 11.47
N LEU A 136 1.81 31.07 10.98
CA LEU A 136 2.85 32.10 11.15
C LEU A 136 2.66 32.94 12.42
N LEU A 137 1.41 33.13 12.87
CA LEU A 137 1.06 33.96 14.03
C LEU A 137 0.98 33.11 15.31
N PRO A 138 1.65 33.49 16.42
CA PRO A 138 1.51 32.81 17.71
C PRO A 138 0.06 32.72 18.19
N ARG A 139 -0.29 31.66 18.93
CA ARG A 139 -1.64 31.48 19.49
C ARG A 139 -2.09 32.61 20.41
N SER A 140 -1.16 33.24 21.14
CA SER A 140 -1.43 34.41 21.99
C SER A 140 -1.86 35.64 21.20
N ASP A 141 -1.36 35.76 19.98
CA ASP A 141 -1.51 36.92 19.12
C ASP A 141 -2.85 36.88 18.37
N TRP A 142 -3.85 36.09 18.78
CA TRP A 142 -5.20 36.15 18.21
C TRP A 142 -6.20 36.89 19.11
N GLN A 143 -5.77 37.34 20.30
CA GLN A 143 -6.64 38.03 21.27
C GLN A 143 -7.11 39.41 20.77
N TRP A 144 -6.34 40.07 19.91
CA TRP A 144 -6.67 41.36 19.30
C TRP A 144 -7.86 41.30 18.35
N LEU A 145 -8.19 40.11 17.82
CA LEU A 145 -9.12 39.99 16.69
C LEU A 145 -10.50 40.53 17.04
N ALA A 146 -10.93 40.36 18.29
CA ALA A 146 -12.18 40.95 18.76
C ALA A 146 -12.16 42.48 18.66
N ASP A 147 -11.07 43.13 19.05
CA ASP A 147 -10.95 44.59 19.00
C ASP A 147 -10.92 45.11 17.56
N ALA A 148 -10.17 44.46 16.67
CA ALA A 148 -10.15 44.83 15.26
C ALA A 148 -11.46 44.59 14.50
N VAL A 149 -12.28 43.63 14.95
CA VAL A 149 -13.64 43.48 14.44
C VAL A 149 -14.52 44.66 14.87
N ARG A 150 -14.35 45.19 16.10
CA ARG A 150 -15.05 46.41 16.54
C ARG A 150 -14.59 47.63 15.76
N ASP A 151 -13.30 47.70 15.45
CA ASP A 151 -12.70 48.73 14.59
C ASP A 151 -13.10 48.57 13.11
N GLY A 152 -13.78 47.48 12.75
CA GLY A 152 -14.48 47.32 11.47
C GLY A 152 -13.67 46.70 10.34
N TRP A 153 -12.38 46.40 10.53
CA TRP A 153 -11.51 45.96 9.42
C TRP A 153 -11.25 44.44 9.36
N ALA A 154 -11.25 43.70 10.47
CA ALA A 154 -10.85 42.29 10.49
C ALA A 154 -11.99 41.26 10.30
N ARG A 155 -13.01 41.58 9.50
CA ARG A 155 -14.28 40.81 9.46
C ARG A 155 -14.17 39.44 8.82
N LEU A 156 -13.51 39.34 7.66
CA LEU A 156 -13.33 38.05 6.98
C LEU A 156 -12.46 37.11 7.83
N THR A 157 -11.40 37.67 8.41
CA THR A 157 -10.53 36.95 9.35
C THR A 157 -11.31 36.39 10.54
N ALA A 158 -12.27 37.15 11.08
CA ALA A 158 -13.13 36.69 12.16
C ALA A 158 -14.05 35.53 11.77
N LEU A 159 -14.60 35.52 10.54
CA LEU A 159 -15.43 34.40 10.07
C LEU A 159 -14.64 33.09 10.04
N SER A 160 -13.46 33.08 9.41
CA SER A 160 -12.59 31.90 9.38
C SER A 160 -12.13 31.49 10.78
N PHE A 161 -11.79 32.46 11.65
CA PHE A 161 -11.39 32.20 13.04
C PHE A 161 -12.51 31.60 13.89
N MET A 162 -13.75 32.05 13.70
CA MET A 162 -14.90 31.52 14.41
C MET A 162 -15.23 30.09 13.99
N ASP A 163 -15.01 29.74 12.72
CA ASP A 163 -15.25 28.39 12.23
C ASP A 163 -14.17 27.39 12.72
N ASP A 164 -12.95 27.87 12.82
CA ASP A 164 -11.80 27.10 13.29
C ASP A 164 -12.01 26.50 14.69
N THR A 165 -11.89 25.18 14.80
CA THR A 165 -12.12 24.45 16.06
C THR A 165 -10.93 24.43 17.02
N THR A 166 -9.76 24.87 16.58
CA THR A 166 -8.52 24.74 17.35
C THR A 166 -8.29 25.85 18.39
N PRO A 167 -8.65 27.13 18.13
CA PRO A 167 -8.60 28.15 19.17
C PRO A 167 -9.55 27.86 20.33
N PRO A 168 -9.20 28.27 21.57
CA PRO A 168 -10.07 28.07 22.74
C PRO A 168 -11.47 28.66 22.52
N ILE A 169 -12.50 27.91 22.91
CA ILE A 169 -13.91 28.30 22.72
C ILE A 169 -14.24 29.67 23.31
N ALA A 170 -13.64 30.03 24.46
CA ALA A 170 -13.83 31.33 25.09
C ALA A 170 -13.34 32.51 24.22
N LEU A 171 -12.22 32.33 23.51
CA LEU A 171 -11.71 33.36 22.60
C LEU A 171 -12.57 33.45 21.34
N ARG A 172 -13.00 32.31 20.79
CA ARG A 172 -13.93 32.27 19.65
C ARG A 172 -15.26 32.95 19.98
N MET A 173 -15.80 32.74 21.19
CA MET A 173 -17.01 33.43 21.66
C MET A 173 -16.82 34.94 21.79
N ARG A 174 -15.65 35.40 22.24
CA ARG A 174 -15.33 36.83 22.33
C ARG A 174 -15.31 37.49 20.95
N VAL A 175 -14.68 36.84 19.97
CA VAL A 175 -14.67 37.30 18.57
C VAL A 175 -16.07 37.25 17.97
N ALA A 176 -16.82 36.18 18.22
CA ALA A 176 -18.21 36.04 17.78
C ALA A 176 -19.12 37.13 18.31
N ARG A 177 -18.94 37.51 19.58
CA ARG A 177 -19.67 38.63 20.17
C ARG A 177 -19.31 39.95 19.49
N ALA A 178 -18.03 40.25 19.31
CA ALA A 178 -17.61 41.48 18.63
C ALA A 178 -18.14 41.53 17.19
N PHE A 179 -18.11 40.40 16.49
CA PHE A 179 -18.67 40.26 15.15
C PHE A 179 -20.18 40.48 15.13
N ALA A 180 -20.90 39.86 16.08
CA ALA A 180 -22.33 40.07 16.24
C ALA A 180 -22.64 41.53 16.54
N GLU A 181 -21.89 42.23 17.39
CA GLU A 181 -22.12 43.65 17.74
C GLU A 181 -21.82 44.62 16.57
N HIS A 182 -20.79 44.36 15.75
CA HIS A 182 -20.21 45.37 14.84
C HIS A 182 -20.10 44.98 13.35
N GLY A 183 -20.45 43.76 12.94
CA GLY A 183 -20.24 43.34 11.55
C GLY A 183 -21.33 43.83 10.59
N GLU A 184 -21.15 44.92 9.84
CA GLU A 184 -22.11 45.34 8.80
C GLU A 184 -22.36 44.23 7.76
N GLN A 185 -23.56 43.67 7.80
CA GLN A 185 -24.18 42.91 6.71
C GLN A 185 -25.63 43.37 6.63
N SER A 186 -26.18 43.38 5.41
CA SER A 186 -27.58 43.65 5.11
C SER A 186 -28.50 43.00 6.16
N ALA A 187 -29.44 43.78 6.70
CA ALA A 187 -30.35 43.35 7.75
C ALA A 187 -30.91 41.94 7.46
N GLY A 188 -30.58 40.95 8.33
CA GLY A 188 -31.24 39.64 8.34
C GLY A 188 -30.35 38.39 8.31
N HIS A 189 -29.11 38.44 7.80
CA HIS A 189 -28.30 37.21 7.67
C HIS A 189 -27.43 36.92 8.91
N VAL A 190 -27.54 35.70 9.45
CA VAL A 190 -26.68 35.17 10.52
C VAL A 190 -25.74 34.12 9.94
N PRO A 191 -24.42 34.33 9.99
CA PRO A 191 -23.46 33.32 9.54
C PRO A 191 -23.57 32.00 10.31
N ASP A 192 -23.49 30.86 9.61
CA ASP A 192 -23.58 29.52 10.18
C ASP A 192 -22.56 29.25 11.31
N CYS A 193 -21.38 29.88 11.24
CA CYS A 193 -20.36 29.77 12.28
C CYS A 193 -20.86 30.31 13.63
N LEU A 194 -21.67 31.39 13.65
CA LEU A 194 -22.28 31.91 14.87
C LEU A 194 -23.31 30.92 15.43
N THR A 195 -24.15 30.34 14.57
CA THR A 195 -25.14 29.33 14.97
C THR A 195 -24.46 28.10 15.57
N ARG A 196 -23.37 27.62 14.95
CA ARG A 196 -22.58 26.49 15.47
C ARG A 196 -21.91 26.82 16.81
N LEU A 197 -21.38 28.03 16.97
CA LEU A 197 -20.82 28.51 18.22
C LEU A 197 -21.89 28.60 19.31
N VAL A 198 -23.04 29.20 19.03
CA VAL A 198 -24.17 29.28 19.97
C VAL A 198 -24.72 27.90 20.32
N LYS A 199 -24.59 26.87 19.47
CA LYS A 199 -24.93 25.47 19.79
C LYS A 199 -23.84 24.72 20.55
N ASN A 200 -22.62 25.26 20.65
CA ASN A 200 -21.49 24.58 21.26
C ASN A 200 -21.70 24.41 22.78
N GLN A 201 -21.62 23.16 23.24
CA GLN A 201 -21.91 22.77 24.61
C GLN A 201 -20.79 23.16 25.60
N ASP A 202 -19.56 23.28 25.12
CA ASP A 202 -18.39 23.66 25.93
C ASP A 202 -18.34 25.16 26.21
N ALA A 203 -19.12 25.94 25.48
CA ALA A 203 -19.20 27.38 25.66
C ALA A 203 -20.03 27.74 26.91
N ALA A 204 -19.56 28.75 27.65
CA ALA A 204 -20.28 29.24 28.81
C ALA A 204 -21.66 29.77 28.39
N SER A 205 -22.69 29.39 29.14
CA SER A 205 -24.08 29.81 28.84
C SER A 205 -24.26 31.33 28.76
N SER A 206 -23.45 32.11 29.49
CA SER A 206 -23.42 33.58 29.42
C SER A 206 -22.89 34.09 28.09
N ASP A 207 -21.84 33.46 27.56
CA ASP A 207 -21.20 33.87 26.31
C ASP A 207 -22.11 33.54 25.13
N ARG A 208 -22.70 32.34 25.14
CA ARG A 208 -23.69 31.93 24.14
C ARG A 208 -24.88 32.89 24.10
N LEU A 209 -25.40 33.30 25.27
CA LEU A 209 -26.46 34.31 25.36
C LEU A 209 -25.98 35.67 24.83
N ALA A 210 -24.80 36.14 25.22
CA ALA A 210 -24.28 37.44 24.79
C ALA A 210 -24.17 37.55 23.27
N VAL A 211 -23.74 36.48 22.57
CA VAL A 211 -23.72 36.43 21.11
C VAL A 211 -25.14 36.52 20.53
N ALA A 212 -26.09 35.72 21.01
CA ALA A 212 -27.47 35.75 20.52
C ALA A 212 -28.15 37.10 20.77
N MET A 213 -27.90 37.71 21.93
CA MET A 213 -28.38 39.06 22.27
C MET A 213 -27.83 40.11 21.30
N ALA A 214 -26.53 40.07 21.01
CA ALA A 214 -25.91 41.02 20.09
C ALA A 214 -26.50 40.92 18.67
N VAL A 215 -26.79 39.70 18.19
CA VAL A 215 -27.48 39.50 16.91
C VAL A 215 -28.91 40.07 16.97
N ALA A 216 -29.67 39.76 18.02
CA ALA A 216 -31.04 40.23 18.19
C ALA A 216 -31.18 41.75 18.30
N GLN A 217 -30.22 42.42 18.97
CA GLN A 217 -30.18 43.88 19.09
C GLN A 217 -30.03 44.59 17.75
N ARG A 218 -29.36 43.95 16.78
CA ARG A 218 -29.17 44.50 15.45
C ARG A 218 -30.31 44.17 14.49
N GLY A 219 -30.88 42.98 14.63
CA GLY A 219 -31.98 42.50 13.81
C GLY A 219 -32.84 41.58 14.65
N PRO A 220 -33.99 42.05 15.17
CA PRO A 220 -34.86 41.25 16.02
C PRO A 220 -35.22 39.91 15.37
N GLU A 221 -35.55 39.92 14.07
CA GLU A 221 -35.88 38.73 13.28
C GLU A 221 -34.69 37.78 13.08
N ALA A 222 -33.49 38.33 12.84
CA ALA A 222 -32.26 37.53 12.69
C ALA A 222 -31.86 36.83 13.99
N GLY A 223 -32.17 37.44 15.15
CA GLY A 223 -31.88 36.87 16.47
C GLY A 223 -32.83 35.74 16.90
N VAL A 224 -34.00 35.60 16.27
CA VAL A 224 -35.05 34.65 16.68
C VAL A 224 -34.53 33.22 16.73
N GLU A 225 -33.80 32.76 15.71
CA GLU A 225 -33.30 31.40 15.65
C GLU A 225 -32.33 31.11 16.81
N LEU A 226 -31.36 31.99 17.02
CA LEU A 226 -30.34 31.82 18.07
C LEU A 226 -30.95 31.89 19.47
N LEU A 227 -31.86 32.82 19.71
CA LEU A 227 -32.57 32.93 20.99
C LEU A 227 -33.45 31.69 21.26
N SER A 228 -34.13 31.19 20.23
CA SER A 228 -34.95 29.97 20.32
C SER A 228 -34.12 28.74 20.63
N LEU A 229 -32.95 28.59 19.99
CA LEU A 229 -32.00 27.51 20.26
C LEU A 229 -31.53 27.53 21.72
N LEU A 230 -31.17 28.70 22.25
CA LEU A 230 -30.74 28.83 23.65
C LEU A 230 -31.87 28.55 24.64
N ALA A 231 -33.06 29.07 24.36
CA ALA A 231 -34.23 28.85 25.21
C ALA A 231 -34.61 27.37 25.30
N ALA A 232 -34.43 26.60 24.23
CA ALA A 232 -34.72 25.17 24.19
C ALA A 232 -33.61 24.27 24.75
N ASP A 233 -32.37 24.77 24.89
CA ASP A 233 -31.22 23.95 25.27
C ASP A 233 -31.14 23.71 26.80
N PRO A 234 -31.27 22.46 27.29
CA PRO A 234 -31.21 22.15 28.72
C PRO A 234 -29.84 22.42 29.37
N LEU A 235 -28.75 22.51 28.58
CA LEU A 235 -27.40 22.78 29.07
C LEU A 235 -27.18 24.26 29.41
N VAL A 236 -27.94 25.16 28.80
CA VAL A 236 -27.90 26.61 29.08
C VAL A 236 -28.52 26.85 30.47
N GLN A 237 -27.89 27.69 31.30
CA GLN A 237 -28.43 28.00 32.63
C GLN A 237 -29.85 28.59 32.53
N ARG A 238 -30.76 28.16 33.41
CA ARG A 238 -32.17 28.60 33.42
C ARG A 238 -32.32 30.11 33.34
N LYS A 239 -31.51 30.88 34.08
CA LYS A 239 -31.54 32.35 34.06
C LYS A 239 -31.30 32.91 32.64
N HIS A 240 -30.35 32.35 31.90
CA HIS A 240 -30.03 32.78 30.53
C HIS A 240 -31.10 32.33 29.53
N ARG A 241 -31.72 31.16 29.74
CA ARG A 241 -32.87 30.72 28.92
C ARG A 241 -34.06 31.64 29.10
N MET A 242 -34.37 32.03 30.32
CA MET A 242 -35.46 32.98 30.60
C MET A 242 -35.18 34.34 29.95
N GLN A 243 -33.95 34.86 30.05
CA GLN A 243 -33.54 36.08 29.37
C GLN A 243 -33.67 35.99 27.84
N ALA A 244 -33.33 34.85 27.24
CA ALA A 244 -33.53 34.64 25.80
C ALA A 244 -35.03 34.67 25.40
N ILE A 245 -35.89 34.08 26.23
CA ILE A 245 -37.35 34.09 26.03
C ILE A 245 -37.92 35.51 26.20
N GLU A 246 -37.46 36.28 27.19
CA GLU A 246 -37.88 37.67 27.38
C GLU A 246 -37.55 38.53 26.15
N LEU A 247 -36.39 38.32 25.53
CA LEU A 247 -36.02 39.01 24.29
C LEU A 247 -36.88 38.57 23.11
N LEU A 248 -37.31 37.30 23.07
CA LEU A 248 -38.24 36.79 22.06
C LEU A 248 -39.65 37.38 22.18
N ASP A 249 -40.07 37.91 23.34
CA ASP A 249 -41.41 38.53 23.46
C ASP A 249 -41.60 39.71 22.50
N THR A 250 -40.51 40.41 22.20
CA THR A 250 -40.55 41.59 21.34
C THR A 250 -40.50 41.21 19.86
N ALA A 251 -39.80 40.11 19.52
CA ALA A 251 -39.57 39.70 18.14
C ALA A 251 -40.57 38.62 17.64
N GLU A 252 -40.85 37.59 18.46
CA GLU A 252 -41.73 36.47 18.11
C GLU A 252 -42.50 35.96 19.36
N PRO A 253 -43.58 36.66 19.78
CA PRO A 253 -44.26 36.39 21.05
C PRO A 253 -44.90 34.99 21.12
N GLY A 254 -45.36 34.45 19.98
CA GLY A 254 -45.89 33.09 19.91
C GLY A 254 -44.85 32.03 20.27
N LYS A 255 -43.62 32.20 19.79
CA LYS A 255 -42.48 31.31 20.08
C LYS A 255 -42.02 31.44 21.53
N ALA A 256 -41.99 32.67 22.05
CA ALA A 256 -41.68 32.92 23.45
C ALA A 256 -42.66 32.18 24.38
N LEU A 257 -43.97 32.25 24.11
CA LEU A 257 -45.00 31.53 24.88
C LEU A 257 -44.81 30.01 24.82
N GLU A 258 -44.56 29.47 23.62
CA GLU A 258 -44.27 28.04 23.42
C GLU A 258 -43.06 27.59 24.26
N LEU A 259 -41.97 28.34 24.20
CA LEU A 259 -40.73 28.01 24.89
C LEU A 259 -40.84 28.16 26.42
N ARG A 260 -41.62 29.13 26.93
CA ARG A 260 -41.96 29.22 28.36
C ARG A 260 -42.68 27.98 28.85
N ALA A 261 -43.70 27.54 28.12
CA ALA A 261 -44.48 26.35 28.48
C ALA A 261 -43.60 25.09 28.51
N ARG A 262 -42.57 25.02 27.65
CA ARG A 262 -41.62 23.90 27.61
C ARG A 262 -40.57 23.92 28.73
N GLN A 263 -40.31 25.06 29.39
CA GLN A 263 -39.26 25.16 30.43
C GLN A 263 -39.46 24.19 31.60
N THR A 264 -40.71 23.91 31.96
CA THR A 264 -41.06 23.00 33.07
C THR A 264 -40.79 21.53 32.77
N ARG A 265 -40.58 21.18 31.49
CA ARG A 265 -40.34 19.81 31.01
C ARG A 265 -38.87 19.53 30.70
N LEU A 266 -38.01 20.56 30.74
CA LEU A 266 -36.59 20.39 30.47
C LEU A 266 -35.89 19.69 31.66
N PRO A 267 -34.99 18.74 31.40
CA PRO A 267 -34.17 18.15 32.44
C PRO A 267 -33.29 19.19 33.11
N SER A 268 -32.85 18.90 34.34
CA SER A 268 -31.87 19.77 35.01
C SER A 268 -30.55 19.79 34.22
N SER A 269 -29.82 20.91 34.27
CA SER A 269 -28.52 21.04 33.56
C SER A 269 -27.54 19.93 33.95
N ARG A 270 -27.56 19.46 35.20
CA ARG A 270 -26.74 18.34 35.68
C ARG A 270 -27.14 17.02 35.00
N SER A 271 -28.44 16.72 34.96
CA SER A 271 -28.96 15.50 34.31
C SER A 271 -28.71 15.51 32.80
N ALA A 272 -28.87 16.65 32.13
CA ALA A 272 -28.53 16.79 30.72
C ALA A 272 -27.04 16.53 30.47
N ARG A 273 -26.12 17.13 31.25
CA ARG A 273 -24.67 16.89 31.14
C ARG A 273 -24.30 15.41 31.32
N GLU A 274 -24.96 14.74 32.25
CA GLU A 274 -24.73 13.32 32.51
C GLU A 274 -25.20 12.44 31.35
N GLN A 275 -26.39 12.70 30.79
CA GLN A 275 -26.89 12.01 29.60
C GLN A 275 -25.97 12.20 28.39
N TYR A 276 -25.47 13.42 28.16
CA TYR A 276 -24.53 13.68 27.07
C TYR A 276 -23.19 12.97 27.28
N ARG A 277 -22.64 12.99 28.50
CA ARG A 277 -21.41 12.27 28.82
C ARG A 277 -21.54 10.78 28.55
N LEU A 278 -22.64 10.17 28.98
CA LEU A 278 -22.92 8.76 28.72
C LEU A 278 -23.03 8.45 27.23
N ALA A 279 -23.70 9.31 26.45
CA ALA A 279 -23.80 9.13 25.00
C ALA A 279 -22.44 9.27 24.29
N GLU A 280 -21.59 10.20 24.73
CA GLU A 280 -20.25 10.39 24.19
C GLU A 280 -19.34 9.20 24.52
N ASP A 281 -19.38 8.71 25.75
CA ASP A 281 -18.62 7.53 26.18
C ASP A 281 -19.06 6.27 25.40
N GLN A 282 -20.36 6.11 25.16
CA GLN A 282 -20.89 5.04 24.32
C GLN A 282 -20.42 5.15 22.86
N ALA A 283 -20.46 6.35 22.28
CA ALA A 283 -19.99 6.56 20.90
C ALA A 283 -18.49 6.27 20.76
N LYS A 284 -17.67 6.70 21.73
CA LYS A 284 -16.23 6.38 21.78
C LYS A 284 -15.99 4.89 21.90
N GLN A 285 -16.77 4.20 22.74
CA GLN A 285 -16.66 2.76 22.92
C GLN A 285 -17.03 2.00 21.64
N GLN A 286 -18.13 2.37 20.99
CA GLN A 286 -18.55 1.77 19.72
C GLN A 286 -17.52 1.99 18.61
N ALA A 287 -16.94 3.20 18.52
CA ALA A 287 -15.89 3.50 17.54
C ALA A 287 -14.63 2.66 17.76
N ARG A 288 -14.21 2.45 19.02
CA ARG A 288 -13.08 1.56 19.35
C ARG A 288 -13.36 0.11 18.96
N GLU A 289 -14.55 -0.39 19.30
CA GLU A 289 -14.95 -1.76 18.95
C GLU A 289 -15.02 -1.98 17.44
N GLN A 290 -15.54 -1.00 16.69
CA GLN A 290 -15.52 -1.04 15.22
C GLN A 290 -14.10 -1.02 14.67
N GLY A 291 -13.21 -0.18 15.22
CA GLY A 291 -11.80 -0.14 14.85
C GLY A 291 -11.10 -1.48 15.08
N HIS A 292 -11.31 -2.13 16.22
CA HIS A 292 -10.78 -3.47 16.49
C HIS A 292 -11.31 -4.52 15.52
N ARG A 293 -12.61 -4.50 15.19
CA ARG A 293 -13.20 -5.44 14.21
C ARG A 293 -12.66 -5.22 12.80
N GLN A 294 -12.49 -3.97 12.38
CA GLN A 294 -11.89 -3.64 11.08
C GLN A 294 -10.42 -4.08 11.01
N SER A 295 -9.66 -3.85 12.09
CA SER A 295 -8.28 -4.30 12.21
C SER A 295 -8.17 -5.83 12.15
N ALA A 296 -9.03 -6.56 12.86
CA ALA A 296 -9.03 -8.02 12.83
C ALA A 296 -9.34 -8.54 11.42
N LYS A 297 -10.38 -8.02 10.76
CA LYS A 297 -10.71 -8.37 9.37
C LYS A 297 -9.58 -8.05 8.39
N ALA A 298 -8.88 -6.93 8.59
CA ALA A 298 -7.73 -6.55 7.77
C ALA A 298 -6.56 -7.53 7.96
N VAL A 299 -6.29 -7.97 9.18
CA VAL A 299 -5.26 -8.99 9.45
C VAL A 299 -5.65 -10.33 8.82
N THR A 300 -6.90 -10.78 8.97
CA THR A 300 -7.38 -12.02 8.36
C THR A 300 -7.25 -11.98 6.83
N ARG A 301 -7.67 -10.89 6.19
CA ARG A 301 -7.52 -10.73 4.73
C ARG A 301 -6.07 -10.77 4.28
N ARG A 302 -5.18 -10.11 5.01
CA ARG A 302 -3.73 -10.14 4.70
C ARG A 302 -3.18 -11.56 4.81
N LEU A 303 -3.56 -12.31 5.84
CA LEU A 303 -3.16 -13.71 5.98
C LEU A 303 -3.68 -14.56 4.82
N ASP A 304 -4.97 -14.43 4.46
CA ASP A 304 -5.57 -15.17 3.35
C ASP A 304 -4.87 -14.83 2.00
N THR A 305 -4.54 -13.56 1.76
CA THR A 305 -3.80 -13.14 0.55
C THR A 305 -2.38 -13.71 0.50
N GLU A 306 -1.66 -13.73 1.62
CA GLU A 306 -0.31 -14.28 1.67
C GLU A 306 -0.30 -15.80 1.53
N ILE A 307 -1.29 -16.50 2.11
CA ILE A 307 -1.47 -17.95 1.92
C ILE A 307 -1.72 -18.25 0.44
N GLU A 308 -2.68 -17.57 -0.18
CA GLU A 308 -3.01 -17.76 -1.60
C GLU A 308 -1.81 -17.46 -2.49
N ALA A 309 -1.06 -16.39 -2.24
CA ALA A 309 0.11 -16.04 -3.04
C ALA A 309 1.21 -17.12 -3.00
N ILE A 310 1.40 -17.78 -1.85
CA ILE A 310 2.39 -18.86 -1.74
C ILE A 310 1.89 -20.14 -2.42
N VAL A 311 0.60 -20.49 -2.25
CA VAL A 311 0.00 -21.65 -2.94
C VAL A 311 0.02 -21.44 -4.45
N GLU A 312 -0.36 -20.26 -4.93
CA GLU A 312 -0.30 -19.91 -6.35
C GLU A 312 1.14 -19.96 -6.86
N GLY A 313 2.12 -19.48 -6.10
CA GLY A 313 3.53 -19.63 -6.45
C GLY A 313 4.05 -21.08 -6.49
N LEU A 314 3.32 -22.04 -5.89
CA LEU A 314 3.56 -23.47 -6.06
C LEU A 314 2.83 -24.02 -7.30
N ARG A 315 1.62 -23.54 -7.60
CA ARG A 315 0.86 -23.89 -8.82
C ARG A 315 1.54 -23.38 -10.10
N GLU A 316 1.96 -22.11 -10.13
CA GLU A 316 2.60 -21.45 -11.28
C GLU A 316 3.92 -22.09 -11.70
N ARG A 317 4.51 -22.93 -10.86
CA ARG A 317 5.63 -23.81 -11.25
C ARG A 317 5.21 -24.93 -12.23
N GLY A 318 3.93 -24.95 -12.64
CA GLY A 318 3.32 -25.76 -13.70
C GLY A 318 3.93 -25.60 -15.10
N SER A 319 4.98 -24.80 -15.27
CA SER A 319 5.90 -24.90 -16.42
C SER A 319 6.51 -26.30 -16.59
N ALA A 320 6.44 -27.17 -15.57
CA ALA A 320 6.85 -28.57 -15.68
C ALA A 320 5.90 -29.42 -16.54
N GLU A 321 4.63 -29.04 -16.71
CA GLU A 321 3.68 -29.74 -17.60
C GLU A 321 4.08 -29.50 -19.06
N ASP A 322 4.32 -28.23 -19.44
CA ASP A 322 4.81 -27.88 -20.78
C ASP A 322 6.13 -28.59 -21.10
N LEU A 323 7.06 -28.63 -20.13
CA LEU A 323 8.33 -29.36 -20.28
C LEU A 323 8.16 -30.89 -20.35
N ALA A 324 7.11 -31.44 -19.74
CA ALA A 324 6.81 -32.87 -19.83
C ALA A 324 6.26 -33.25 -21.20
N ASP A 325 5.43 -32.39 -21.80
CA ASP A 325 4.95 -32.54 -23.17
C ASP A 325 6.12 -32.40 -24.17
N GLU A 326 6.98 -31.37 -24.00
CA GLU A 326 8.20 -31.19 -24.82
C GLU A 326 9.17 -32.38 -24.70
N LEU A 327 9.30 -32.94 -23.49
CA LEU A 327 10.10 -34.15 -23.27
C LEU A 327 9.58 -35.33 -24.07
N ASP A 328 8.26 -35.54 -24.15
CA ASP A 328 7.67 -36.64 -24.93
C ASP A 328 7.95 -36.47 -26.43
N ASP A 329 7.81 -35.25 -26.94
CA ASP A 329 8.13 -34.88 -28.32
C ASP A 329 9.61 -35.13 -28.64
N HIS A 330 10.53 -34.68 -27.78
CA HIS A 330 11.96 -34.90 -27.98
C HIS A 330 12.37 -36.37 -27.87
N ILE A 331 11.72 -37.18 -27.02
CA ILE A 331 11.93 -38.64 -26.99
C ILE A 331 11.46 -39.26 -28.31
N ALA A 332 10.32 -38.84 -28.85
CA ALA A 332 9.79 -39.33 -30.12
C ALA A 332 10.66 -38.93 -31.34
N GLU A 333 11.31 -37.77 -31.28
CA GLU A 333 12.24 -37.28 -32.31
C GLU A 333 13.68 -37.80 -32.15
N HIS A 334 13.96 -38.58 -31.09
CA HIS A 334 15.30 -39.03 -30.73
C HIS A 334 16.29 -37.85 -30.47
N ASP A 335 15.78 -36.69 -30.04
CA ASP A 335 16.60 -35.51 -29.72
C ASP A 335 17.18 -35.58 -28.31
N TRP A 336 18.40 -36.13 -28.22
CA TRP A 336 19.10 -36.27 -26.95
C TRP A 336 19.39 -34.93 -26.25
N ALA A 337 19.59 -33.85 -27.00
CA ALA A 337 19.92 -32.56 -26.42
C ALA A 337 18.66 -31.89 -25.83
N GLY A 338 17.52 -32.02 -26.54
CA GLY A 338 16.21 -31.62 -26.06
C GLY A 338 15.84 -32.32 -24.75
N VAL A 339 15.85 -33.66 -24.74
CA VAL A 339 15.52 -34.46 -23.54
C VAL A 339 16.35 -34.08 -22.32
N SER A 340 17.67 -33.96 -22.45
CA SER A 340 18.52 -33.57 -21.31
C SER A 340 18.26 -32.12 -20.85
N SER A 341 17.84 -31.23 -21.76
CA SER A 341 17.44 -29.86 -21.43
C SER A 341 16.14 -29.84 -20.62
N ASP A 342 15.13 -30.62 -21.04
CA ASP A 342 13.83 -30.64 -20.39
C ASP A 342 13.90 -31.32 -19.02
N VAL A 343 14.63 -32.43 -18.91
CA VAL A 343 14.91 -33.10 -17.63
C VAL A 343 15.59 -32.15 -16.65
N ALA A 344 16.55 -31.33 -17.11
CA ALA A 344 17.19 -30.33 -16.27
C ALA A 344 16.21 -29.23 -15.85
N GLY A 345 15.38 -28.74 -16.77
CA GLY A 345 14.34 -27.74 -16.48
C GLY A 345 13.32 -28.22 -15.45
N ILE A 346 12.80 -29.44 -15.60
CA ILE A 346 11.88 -30.07 -14.66
C ILE A 346 12.54 -30.23 -13.29
N CYS A 347 13.79 -30.70 -13.26
CA CYS A 347 14.54 -30.86 -12.00
C CYS A 347 14.79 -29.52 -11.29
N ASP A 348 15.13 -28.46 -12.02
CA ASP A 348 15.39 -27.14 -11.43
C ASP A 348 14.13 -26.55 -10.76
N LEU A 349 12.95 -26.78 -11.34
CA LEU A 349 11.67 -26.35 -10.77
C LEU A 349 11.31 -27.11 -9.48
N VAL A 350 11.52 -28.43 -9.49
CA VAL A 350 11.14 -29.35 -8.39
C VAL A 350 12.14 -29.34 -7.23
N LEU A 351 13.44 -29.30 -7.53
CA LEU A 351 14.52 -29.38 -6.53
C LEU A 351 14.86 -28.02 -5.91
N ASP A 352 14.19 -26.95 -6.33
CA ASP A 352 14.36 -25.62 -5.79
C ASP A 352 14.15 -25.62 -4.26
N LYS A 353 15.17 -25.11 -3.56
CA LYS A 353 15.18 -25.00 -2.10
C LYS A 353 14.06 -24.09 -1.58
N GLN A 354 13.53 -23.19 -2.42
CA GLN A 354 12.43 -22.31 -2.04
C GLN A 354 11.11 -23.07 -1.81
N VAL A 355 10.90 -24.25 -2.42
CA VAL A 355 9.67 -25.04 -2.19
C VAL A 355 9.55 -25.44 -0.72
N GLU A 356 10.64 -25.89 -0.10
CA GLU A 356 10.65 -26.27 1.31
C GLU A 356 10.44 -25.06 2.24
N VAL A 357 10.99 -23.89 1.87
CA VAL A 357 10.79 -22.64 2.60
C VAL A 357 9.32 -22.20 2.51
N SER A 358 8.71 -22.26 1.34
CA SER A 358 7.29 -21.96 1.12
C SER A 358 6.38 -22.83 1.98
N LEU A 359 6.63 -24.15 2.04
CA LEU A 359 5.86 -25.06 2.90
C LEU A 359 6.01 -24.73 4.40
N GLN A 360 7.21 -24.32 4.84
CA GLN A 360 7.43 -23.90 6.22
C GLN A 360 6.69 -22.59 6.55
N ILE A 361 6.69 -21.63 5.63
CA ILE A 361 5.97 -20.36 5.80
C ILE A 361 4.45 -20.61 5.83
N LEU A 362 3.92 -21.42 4.91
CA LEU A 362 2.51 -21.81 4.90
C LEU A 362 2.08 -22.43 6.23
N LYS A 363 2.90 -23.32 6.79
CA LYS A 363 2.64 -23.90 8.12
C LYS A 363 2.50 -22.87 9.22
N VAL A 364 3.31 -21.82 9.20
CA VAL A 364 3.21 -20.73 10.18
C VAL A 364 1.95 -19.90 9.92
N LEU A 365 1.67 -19.55 8.66
CA LEU A 365 0.51 -18.73 8.28
C LEU A 365 -0.82 -19.41 8.59
N HIS A 366 -0.99 -20.69 8.22
CA HIS A 366 -2.18 -21.49 8.57
C HIS A 366 -2.38 -21.56 10.07
N ARG A 367 -1.32 -21.79 10.84
CA ARG A 367 -1.40 -21.83 12.30
C ARG A 367 -1.86 -20.49 12.90
N VAL A 368 -1.33 -19.38 12.41
CA VAL A 368 -1.76 -18.04 12.82
C VAL A 368 -3.21 -17.77 12.40
N ARG A 369 -3.62 -18.27 11.24
CA ARG A 369 -4.94 -18.03 10.64
C ARG A 369 -6.08 -18.84 11.24
N TYR A 370 -5.85 -20.11 11.56
CA TYR A 370 -6.87 -21.06 12.02
C TYR A 370 -6.79 -21.36 13.51
N GLY A 371 -5.76 -20.85 14.21
CA GLY A 371 -5.65 -20.98 15.66
C GLY A 371 -5.33 -22.40 16.12
N GLU A 372 -4.66 -23.20 15.27
CA GLU A 372 -4.19 -24.52 15.65
C GLU A 372 -3.22 -24.39 16.83
N ALA A 373 -3.59 -25.02 17.95
CA ALA A 373 -2.74 -25.08 19.12
C ALA A 373 -1.37 -25.61 18.70
N ALA A 374 -0.32 -25.10 19.34
CA ALA A 374 0.99 -25.72 19.25
C ALA A 374 0.85 -27.18 19.68
N SER A 375 0.67 -28.11 18.74
CA SER A 375 1.32 -29.39 18.92
C SER A 375 2.78 -29.01 19.04
N SER A 376 3.27 -29.16 20.28
CA SER A 376 4.65 -28.97 20.67
C SER A 376 5.54 -29.31 19.50
N THR A 377 6.45 -28.40 19.17
CA THR A 377 7.65 -28.67 18.41
C THR A 377 8.11 -30.10 18.70
N SER A 378 7.72 -31.04 17.86
CA SER A 378 8.35 -32.33 17.75
C SER A 378 9.65 -32.02 17.04
N ARG A 379 10.58 -31.53 17.86
CA ARG A 379 11.99 -31.74 17.65
C ARG A 379 12.13 -33.26 17.54
N ASP A 380 12.53 -33.72 16.37
CA ASP A 380 12.93 -35.10 16.10
C ASP A 380 11.82 -36.15 16.18
N ALA A 381 10.89 -36.14 15.22
CA ALA A 381 10.36 -37.40 14.72
C ALA A 381 11.38 -37.95 13.70
N ALA A 382 12.02 -39.05 14.08
CA ALA A 382 13.04 -39.88 13.45
C ALA A 382 13.42 -39.62 11.96
N PRO A 383 14.71 -39.74 11.60
CA PRO A 383 15.12 -39.73 10.21
C PRO A 383 14.49 -40.92 9.48
N ASN A 384 13.88 -40.63 8.34
CA ASN A 384 13.63 -41.54 7.22
C ASN A 384 13.16 -42.95 7.61
N GLN A 385 11.84 -43.12 7.81
CA GLN A 385 11.28 -44.35 7.24
C GLN A 385 11.31 -44.15 5.73
N PRO A 386 11.95 -45.04 4.94
CA PRO A 386 11.83 -45.00 3.50
C PRO A 386 10.34 -45.09 3.20
N VAL A 387 9.80 -44.00 2.63
CA VAL A 387 8.51 -44.04 1.94
C VAL A 387 8.62 -45.25 1.02
N LYS A 388 7.69 -46.18 1.13
CA LYS A 388 7.62 -47.35 0.26
C LYS A 388 7.72 -46.80 -1.18
N GLU A 389 8.84 -47.08 -1.85
CA GLU A 389 9.15 -46.52 -3.17
C GLU A 389 8.27 -47.24 -4.20
N ASP A 390 6.96 -46.94 -4.18
CA ASP A 390 5.99 -47.36 -5.21
C ASP A 390 6.05 -46.36 -6.37
N PHE A 391 7.25 -46.13 -6.92
CA PHE A 391 7.44 -45.35 -8.14
C PHE A 391 8.37 -46.08 -9.12
N PRO A 392 8.24 -45.82 -10.43
CA PRO A 392 8.93 -46.60 -11.46
C PRO A 392 10.45 -46.50 -11.30
N ARG A 393 11.14 -47.63 -11.49
CA ARG A 393 12.60 -47.72 -11.48
C ARG A 393 13.08 -48.67 -12.54
N LEU A 394 14.16 -48.29 -13.20
CA LEU A 394 14.82 -49.13 -14.19
C LEU A 394 16.32 -49.10 -13.94
N THR A 395 16.89 -50.23 -13.54
CA THR A 395 18.33 -50.33 -13.35
C THR A 395 19.03 -50.76 -14.64
N ARG A 396 20.35 -50.54 -14.72
CA ARG A 396 21.16 -51.06 -15.84
C ARG A 396 21.11 -52.59 -15.91
N GLU A 397 20.98 -53.28 -14.77
CA GLU A 397 20.85 -54.74 -14.72
C GLU A 397 19.53 -55.21 -15.34
N ASP A 398 18.42 -54.50 -15.04
CA ASP A 398 17.11 -54.78 -15.65
C ASP A 398 17.14 -54.56 -17.16
N LEU A 399 17.81 -53.51 -17.63
CA LEU A 399 18.00 -53.24 -19.05
C LEU A 399 18.83 -54.33 -19.74
N VAL A 400 19.91 -54.81 -19.12
CA VAL A 400 20.71 -55.92 -19.67
C VAL A 400 19.90 -57.20 -19.75
N ALA A 401 19.09 -57.50 -18.72
CA ALA A 401 18.20 -58.65 -18.73
C ALA A 401 17.11 -58.54 -19.81
N TYR A 402 16.53 -57.35 -19.96
CA TYR A 402 15.55 -57.04 -21.01
C TYR A 402 16.15 -57.18 -22.41
N ALA A 403 17.30 -56.55 -22.65
CA ALA A 403 18.02 -56.61 -23.91
C ALA A 403 18.42 -58.04 -24.30
N ARG A 404 18.85 -58.85 -23.33
CA ARG A 404 19.12 -60.28 -23.53
C ARG A 404 17.86 -61.04 -23.96
N ARG A 405 16.72 -60.77 -23.32
CA ARG A 405 15.44 -61.41 -23.67
C ARG A 405 14.96 -61.01 -25.07
N GLU A 406 15.06 -59.73 -25.43
CA GLU A 406 14.71 -59.27 -26.77
C GLU A 406 15.66 -59.86 -27.82
N ALA A 407 16.96 -59.98 -27.52
CA ALA A 407 17.89 -60.67 -28.40
C ALA A 407 17.46 -62.12 -28.65
N GLU A 408 17.13 -62.88 -27.60
CA GLU A 408 16.63 -64.25 -27.75
C GLU A 408 15.34 -64.31 -28.61
N LEU A 409 14.42 -63.34 -28.46
CA LEU A 409 13.19 -63.24 -29.24
C LEU A 409 13.43 -62.91 -30.71
N SER A 410 14.24 -61.90 -31.02
CA SER A 410 14.62 -61.53 -32.39
C SER A 410 15.31 -62.69 -33.11
N TRP A 411 16.18 -63.42 -32.41
CA TRP A 411 16.81 -64.63 -32.94
C TRP A 411 15.85 -65.81 -33.12
N CYS A 412 14.86 -65.98 -32.24
CA CYS A 412 13.84 -67.03 -32.38
C CYS A 412 12.96 -66.86 -33.63
N ARG A 413 12.70 -65.61 -34.07
CA ARG A 413 11.96 -65.34 -35.33
C ARG A 413 12.66 -65.95 -36.55
N TRP A 414 13.98 -66.09 -36.50
CA TRP A 414 14.80 -66.66 -37.56
C TRP A 414 14.95 -68.18 -37.55
N LYS A 415 14.67 -68.82 -36.41
CA LYS A 415 14.65 -70.28 -36.29
C LYS A 415 13.78 -70.93 -37.38
N THR A 416 12.63 -70.33 -37.66
CA THR A 416 11.68 -70.82 -38.67
C THR A 416 12.20 -70.70 -40.11
N VAL A 417 13.09 -69.75 -40.40
CA VAL A 417 13.66 -69.54 -41.74
C VAL A 417 14.79 -70.55 -42.01
N VAL A 418 15.65 -70.77 -41.02
CA VAL A 418 16.73 -71.78 -41.06
C VAL A 418 16.15 -73.19 -41.18
N GLU A 419 15.16 -73.53 -40.34
CA GLU A 419 14.50 -74.85 -40.34
C GLU A 419 13.77 -75.14 -41.66
N LYS A 420 13.28 -74.10 -42.35
CA LYS A 420 12.49 -74.25 -43.59
C LYS A 420 13.34 -74.42 -44.85
N HIS A 421 14.56 -73.89 -44.89
CA HIS A 421 15.33 -73.77 -46.14
C HIS A 421 16.67 -74.53 -46.15
N GLY A 422 17.17 -74.99 -44.99
CA GLY A 422 18.42 -75.75 -44.89
C GLY A 422 19.69 -74.92 -45.15
N TRP A 423 20.85 -75.50 -44.85
CA TRP A 423 22.16 -74.86 -45.00
C TRP A 423 22.71 -75.05 -46.42
N ALA A 424 22.84 -73.96 -47.17
CA ALA A 424 23.58 -73.92 -48.44
C ALA A 424 24.67 -72.84 -48.34
N ASN A 425 25.88 -73.12 -48.85
CA ASN A 425 27.08 -72.29 -48.67
C ASN A 425 26.91 -70.84 -49.16
N ASP A 426 25.97 -70.60 -50.07
CA ASP A 426 25.72 -69.30 -50.68
C ASP A 426 25.01 -68.29 -49.75
N ARG A 427 24.64 -68.69 -48.52
CA ARG A 427 23.78 -67.91 -47.61
C ARG A 427 24.44 -67.40 -46.34
N LEU A 428 25.77 -67.53 -46.21
CA LEU A 428 26.52 -66.98 -45.07
C LEU A 428 26.30 -65.47 -44.89
N ARG A 429 26.23 -64.73 -46.00
CA ARG A 429 25.93 -63.29 -46.02
C ARG A 429 24.53 -62.99 -45.49
N GLU A 430 23.54 -63.83 -45.82
CA GLU A 430 22.18 -63.68 -45.28
C GLU A 430 22.16 -63.86 -43.76
N VAL A 431 23.03 -64.68 -43.18
CA VAL A 431 23.11 -64.84 -41.71
C VAL A 431 23.78 -63.62 -41.05
N ASP A 432 24.82 -63.05 -41.67
CA ASP A 432 25.47 -61.84 -41.16
C ASP A 432 24.55 -60.61 -41.24
N ASP A 433 23.84 -60.42 -42.38
CA ASP A 433 22.84 -59.36 -42.55
C ASP A 433 21.72 -59.47 -41.48
N GLN A 434 21.41 -60.69 -41.01
CA GLN A 434 20.39 -60.93 -39.98
C GLN A 434 20.91 -60.78 -38.56
N ALA A 435 22.20 -61.03 -38.32
CA ALA A 435 22.83 -60.66 -37.07
C ALA A 435 22.81 -59.15 -36.87
N GLU A 436 23.11 -58.41 -37.93
CA GLU A 436 22.99 -56.95 -37.93
C GLU A 436 21.54 -56.48 -37.75
N GLN A 437 20.57 -57.15 -38.39
CA GLN A 437 19.14 -56.83 -38.22
C GLN A 437 18.65 -57.10 -36.79
N ALA A 438 18.99 -58.26 -36.21
CA ALA A 438 18.62 -58.60 -34.84
C ALA A 438 19.28 -57.66 -33.82
N ALA A 439 20.54 -57.28 -34.04
CA ALA A 439 21.21 -56.29 -33.19
C ALA A 439 20.52 -54.91 -33.26
N ARG A 440 20.09 -54.48 -34.45
CA ARG A 440 19.31 -53.24 -34.62
C ARG A 440 17.95 -53.30 -33.92
N GLU A 441 17.19 -54.39 -34.08
CA GLU A 441 15.90 -54.57 -33.39
C GLU A 441 16.04 -54.53 -31.86
N VAL A 442 17.10 -55.13 -31.32
CA VAL A 442 17.39 -55.10 -29.88
C VAL A 442 17.78 -53.71 -29.42
N ALA A 443 18.61 -52.98 -30.19
CA ALA A 443 18.96 -51.60 -29.88
C ALA A 443 17.71 -50.70 -29.87
N GLU A 444 16.85 -50.79 -30.90
CA GLU A 444 15.58 -50.07 -30.98
C GLU A 444 14.65 -50.39 -29.80
N SER A 445 14.54 -51.67 -29.41
CA SER A 445 13.70 -52.08 -28.27
C SER A 445 14.24 -51.59 -26.92
N VAL A 446 15.57 -51.59 -26.76
CA VAL A 446 16.22 -51.05 -25.55
C VAL A 446 16.04 -49.55 -25.46
N GLU A 447 16.18 -48.84 -26.58
CA GLU A 447 15.92 -47.42 -26.69
C GLU A 447 14.47 -47.09 -26.32
N GLU A 448 13.49 -47.76 -26.93
CA GLU A 448 12.06 -47.64 -26.62
C GLU A 448 11.80 -47.87 -25.13
N LYS A 449 12.37 -48.94 -24.55
CA LYS A 449 12.19 -49.25 -23.12
C LYS A 449 12.75 -48.18 -22.20
N THR A 450 13.90 -47.59 -22.54
CA THR A 450 14.48 -46.48 -21.78
C THR A 450 13.71 -45.18 -21.95
N GLY A 451 13.16 -44.91 -23.14
CA GLY A 451 12.31 -43.75 -23.40
C GLY A 451 10.96 -43.84 -22.68
N ASP A 452 10.35 -45.03 -22.66
CA ASP A 452 9.12 -45.28 -21.92
C ASP A 452 9.31 -45.11 -20.41
N HIS A 453 10.46 -45.54 -19.87
CA HIS A 453 10.79 -45.31 -18.46
C HIS A 453 10.95 -43.82 -18.14
N LEU A 454 11.59 -43.05 -19.02
CA LEU A 454 11.67 -41.59 -18.90
C LEU A 454 10.29 -40.95 -18.84
N ARG A 455 9.37 -41.33 -19.75
CA ARG A 455 7.98 -40.86 -19.76
C ARG A 455 7.24 -41.25 -18.47
N GLU A 456 7.39 -42.50 -18.02
CA GLU A 456 6.71 -43.01 -16.84
C GLU A 456 7.14 -42.24 -15.58
N VAL A 457 8.45 -42.04 -15.40
CA VAL A 457 8.99 -41.27 -14.26
C VAL A 457 8.56 -39.80 -14.33
N CYS A 458 8.58 -39.19 -15.52
CA CYS A 458 8.11 -37.82 -15.73
C CYS A 458 6.63 -37.67 -15.37
N ASN A 459 5.79 -38.59 -15.84
CA ASN A 459 4.36 -38.57 -15.57
C ASN A 459 4.04 -38.67 -14.07
N HIS A 460 4.67 -39.61 -13.36
CA HIS A 460 4.52 -39.73 -11.91
C HIS A 460 5.01 -38.49 -11.15
N LEU A 461 6.04 -37.81 -11.67
CA LEU A 461 6.58 -36.60 -11.07
C LEU A 461 5.64 -35.41 -11.28
N VAL A 462 5.31 -35.11 -12.54
CA VAL A 462 4.66 -33.87 -12.97
C VAL A 462 3.15 -33.94 -12.82
N PHE A 463 2.50 -35.05 -13.21
CA PHE A 463 1.04 -35.14 -13.25
C PHE A 463 0.43 -35.79 -12.01
N GLU A 464 1.22 -36.46 -11.18
CA GLU A 464 0.72 -37.10 -9.95
C GLU A 464 1.29 -36.48 -8.68
N SER A 465 2.61 -36.56 -8.50
CA SER A 465 3.25 -36.20 -7.22
C SER A 465 3.28 -34.71 -6.97
N TRP A 466 3.50 -33.89 -8.00
CA TRP A 466 3.53 -32.43 -7.87
C TRP A 466 2.14 -31.82 -7.56
N PRO A 467 1.07 -32.13 -8.32
CA PRO A 467 -0.28 -31.67 -7.98
C PRO A 467 -0.72 -32.09 -6.58
N ALA A 468 -0.48 -33.35 -6.20
CA ALA A 468 -0.83 -33.84 -4.87
C ALA A 468 -0.10 -33.08 -3.74
N LEU A 469 1.14 -32.65 -3.98
CA LEU A 469 1.90 -31.81 -3.04
C LEU A 469 1.24 -30.44 -2.88
N VAL A 470 0.83 -29.82 -3.99
CA VAL A 470 0.18 -28.51 -4.00
C VAL A 470 -1.18 -28.59 -3.31
N ASP A 471 -1.98 -29.61 -3.61
CA ASP A 471 -3.28 -29.85 -2.95
C ASP A 471 -3.11 -30.01 -1.43
N ALA A 472 -2.14 -30.83 -0.99
CA ALA A 472 -1.84 -31.00 0.42
C ALA A 472 -1.37 -29.68 1.09
N ALA A 473 -0.64 -28.83 0.36
CA ALA A 473 -0.21 -27.52 0.85
C ALA A 473 -1.39 -26.54 0.98
N GLU A 474 -2.33 -26.56 0.04
CA GLU A 474 -3.57 -25.77 0.04
C GLU A 474 -4.52 -26.18 1.16
N GLU A 475 -4.74 -27.48 1.34
CA GLU A 475 -5.59 -28.02 2.42
C GLU A 475 -4.97 -27.84 3.82
N GLY A 476 -3.68 -27.47 3.88
CA GLY A 476 -2.95 -27.26 5.12
C GLY A 476 -2.44 -28.54 5.78
N ASP A 477 -2.45 -29.67 5.07
CA ASP A 477 -1.78 -30.90 5.52
C ASP A 477 -0.27 -30.82 5.26
N HIS A 478 0.42 -30.07 6.12
CA HIS A 478 1.86 -29.87 6.02
C HIS A 478 2.68 -31.15 6.24
N ALA A 479 2.11 -32.19 6.84
CA ALA A 479 2.79 -33.47 7.01
C ALA A 479 2.77 -34.26 5.68
N ALA A 480 1.60 -34.33 5.04
CA ALA A 480 1.46 -34.91 3.71
C ALA A 480 2.30 -34.15 2.67
N ALA A 481 2.22 -32.82 2.62
CA ALA A 481 2.99 -32.01 1.68
C ALA A 481 4.51 -32.22 1.82
N LYS A 482 5.02 -32.35 3.05
CA LYS A 482 6.44 -32.64 3.29
C LYS A 482 6.83 -34.06 2.83
N SER A 483 5.96 -35.03 3.06
CA SER A 483 6.19 -36.41 2.58
C SER A 483 6.20 -36.46 1.06
N LEU A 484 5.25 -35.79 0.41
CA LEU A 484 5.16 -35.70 -1.05
C LEU A 484 6.39 -34.99 -1.62
N LEU A 485 6.87 -33.91 -1.01
CA LEU A 485 8.12 -33.25 -1.45
C LEU A 485 9.32 -34.21 -1.44
N ALA A 486 9.40 -35.12 -0.46
CA ALA A 486 10.45 -36.14 -0.44
C ALA A 486 10.32 -37.13 -1.60
N THR A 487 9.09 -37.56 -1.91
CA THR A 487 8.78 -38.41 -3.08
C THR A 487 9.13 -37.71 -4.39
N THR A 488 8.68 -36.46 -4.58
CA THR A 488 8.96 -35.63 -5.75
C THR A 488 10.47 -35.45 -5.97
N ARG A 489 11.25 -35.25 -4.89
CA ARG A 489 12.72 -35.19 -4.95
C ARG A 489 13.34 -36.53 -5.35
N ALA A 490 12.81 -37.65 -4.86
CA ALA A 490 13.30 -38.97 -5.24
C ALA A 490 13.00 -39.29 -6.72
N LEU A 491 11.82 -38.93 -7.21
CA LEU A 491 11.45 -39.02 -8.62
C LEU A 491 12.32 -38.15 -9.52
N ALA A 492 12.65 -36.92 -9.11
CA ALA A 492 13.59 -36.07 -9.87
C ALA A 492 14.99 -36.70 -9.97
N HIS A 493 15.47 -37.36 -8.91
CA HIS A 493 16.74 -38.11 -8.97
C HIS A 493 16.66 -39.34 -9.89
N GLU A 494 15.52 -40.02 -9.92
CA GLU A 494 15.28 -41.12 -10.86
C GLU A 494 15.22 -40.59 -12.30
N LEU A 495 14.58 -39.44 -12.55
CA LEU A 495 14.49 -38.83 -13.88
C LEU A 495 15.88 -38.54 -14.47
N VAL A 496 16.79 -37.99 -13.66
CA VAL A 496 18.20 -37.79 -14.05
C VAL A 496 18.92 -39.12 -14.31
N SER A 497 18.54 -40.18 -13.60
CA SER A 497 19.12 -41.52 -13.80
C SER A 497 18.59 -42.16 -15.09
N ALA A 498 17.30 -41.98 -15.38
CA ALA A 498 16.64 -42.40 -16.61
C ALA A 498 17.20 -41.68 -17.85
N ASP A 499 17.45 -40.37 -17.78
CA ASP A 499 18.11 -39.59 -18.85
C ASP A 499 19.48 -40.18 -19.21
N LYS A 500 20.30 -40.48 -18.19
CA LYS A 500 21.60 -41.12 -18.40
C LYS A 500 21.49 -42.51 -19.02
N LEU A 501 20.49 -43.29 -18.63
CA LEU A 501 20.27 -44.64 -19.16
C LEU A 501 19.84 -44.60 -20.63
N TRP A 502 18.90 -43.70 -20.98
CA TRP A 502 18.44 -43.49 -22.35
C TRP A 502 19.54 -42.92 -23.24
N ARG A 503 20.31 -41.95 -22.75
CA ARG A 503 21.47 -41.45 -23.50
C ARG A 503 22.52 -42.53 -23.74
N ALA A 504 22.72 -43.44 -22.78
CA ALA A 504 23.64 -44.57 -22.93
C ALA A 504 23.13 -45.63 -23.92
N SER A 505 21.82 -45.88 -23.99
CA SER A 505 21.25 -46.82 -24.97
C SER A 505 21.34 -46.30 -26.40
N ILE A 506 21.26 -44.99 -26.61
CA ILE A 506 21.44 -44.37 -27.93
C ILE A 506 22.91 -44.33 -28.36
N ALA A 507 23.82 -44.07 -27.42
CA ALA A 507 25.25 -43.90 -27.72
C ALA A 507 26.04 -45.21 -27.85
N GLU A 508 25.63 -46.27 -27.14
CA GLU A 508 26.27 -47.58 -27.20
C GLU A 508 25.43 -48.50 -28.11
N GLU A 509 25.98 -48.90 -29.26
CA GLU A 509 25.39 -50.03 -30.00
C GLU A 509 25.39 -51.26 -29.08
N VAL A 510 24.21 -51.65 -28.61
CA VAL A 510 24.07 -52.79 -27.71
C VAL A 510 24.29 -54.07 -28.52
N THR A 511 25.54 -54.48 -28.64
CA THR A 511 25.91 -55.72 -29.33
C THR A 511 25.91 -56.90 -28.35
N PHE A 512 25.24 -57.99 -28.71
CA PHE A 512 25.29 -59.23 -27.96
C PHE A 512 26.11 -60.27 -28.71
N ASP A 513 27.03 -60.92 -27.99
CA ASP A 513 27.62 -62.17 -28.47
C ASP A 513 26.53 -63.26 -28.42
N PRO A 514 26.11 -63.82 -29.57
CA PRO A 514 25.07 -64.84 -29.61
C PRO A 514 25.44 -66.12 -28.83
N LEU A 515 26.73 -66.35 -28.57
CA LEU A 515 27.22 -67.45 -27.74
C LEU A 515 26.93 -67.25 -26.24
N THR A 516 26.47 -66.08 -25.83
CA THR A 516 26.10 -65.81 -24.43
C THR A 516 24.62 -66.06 -24.12
N LEU A 517 23.82 -66.33 -25.15
CA LEU A 517 22.37 -66.53 -25.08
C LEU A 517 22.04 -68.01 -24.87
N SER A 518 20.90 -68.33 -24.26
CA SER A 518 20.48 -69.74 -24.11
C SER A 518 20.08 -70.35 -25.45
N TRP A 519 19.52 -69.52 -26.33
CA TRP A 519 19.26 -69.75 -27.74
C TRP A 519 19.49 -68.43 -28.47
N PRO A 520 20.19 -68.35 -29.61
CA PRO A 520 20.64 -69.42 -30.50
C PRO A 520 22.07 -69.95 -30.27
N HIS A 521 22.58 -70.07 -29.03
CA HIS A 521 23.96 -70.55 -28.75
C HIS A 521 24.35 -71.83 -29.52
N ASP A 522 23.55 -72.89 -29.44
CA ASP A 522 23.87 -74.17 -30.09
C ASP A 522 23.93 -74.05 -31.63
N PHE A 523 23.08 -73.18 -32.19
CA PHE A 523 23.08 -72.83 -33.60
C PHE A 523 24.36 -72.07 -34.00
N TRP A 524 24.80 -71.11 -33.19
CA TRP A 524 26.03 -70.36 -33.44
C TRP A 524 27.30 -71.18 -33.27
N VAL A 525 27.35 -72.08 -32.28
CA VAL A 525 28.46 -73.03 -32.13
C VAL A 525 28.59 -73.90 -33.38
N THR A 526 27.46 -74.43 -33.89
CA THR A 526 27.43 -75.25 -35.11
C THR A 526 27.87 -74.45 -36.34
N LEU A 527 27.41 -73.20 -36.47
CA LEU A 527 27.79 -72.31 -37.56
C LEU A 527 29.27 -71.92 -37.52
N ASP A 528 29.82 -71.63 -36.35
CA ASP A 528 31.22 -71.25 -36.18
C ASP A 528 32.16 -72.46 -36.40
N GLU A 529 31.77 -73.65 -35.96
CA GLU A 529 32.46 -74.91 -36.32
C GLU A 529 32.49 -75.13 -37.83
N TRP A 530 31.36 -74.90 -38.51
CA TRP A 530 31.26 -75.02 -39.97
C TRP A 530 32.09 -73.96 -40.71
N ARG A 531 32.04 -72.68 -40.29
CA ARG A 531 32.91 -71.60 -40.81
C ARG A 531 34.39 -71.92 -40.64
N ARG A 532 34.78 -72.49 -39.50
CA ARG A 532 36.16 -72.93 -39.23
C ARG A 532 36.56 -74.13 -40.09
N ALA A 533 35.64 -75.04 -40.40
CA ALA A 533 35.87 -76.16 -41.30
C ALA A 533 36.06 -75.69 -42.75
N GLU A 534 35.21 -74.77 -43.25
CA GLU A 534 35.34 -74.20 -44.59
C GLU A 534 36.67 -73.45 -44.78
N ARG A 535 37.08 -72.63 -43.81
CA ARG A 535 38.37 -71.92 -43.81
C ARG A 535 39.59 -72.84 -43.78
N ARG A 536 39.43 -74.12 -43.40
CA ARG A 536 40.50 -75.12 -43.43
C ARG A 536 40.50 -75.95 -44.72
N SER A 537 39.39 -75.93 -45.47
CA SER A 537 39.22 -76.63 -46.76
C SER A 537 39.40 -75.73 -47.99
N ALA A 538 39.31 -74.41 -47.81
CA ALA A 538 39.77 -73.38 -48.76
C ALA A 538 41.26 -73.10 -48.52
#